data_AF-A0A3M4M515-F1
#
_entry.id   AF-A0A3M4M515-F1
#
_cell.length_a   1.000
_cell.length_b   1.000
_cell.length_c   1.000
_cell.angle_alpha   90.00
_cell.angle_beta   90.00
_cell.angle_gamma   90.00
#
_symmetry.space_group_name_H-M   'P 1'
#
loop_
_entity.id
_entity.type
_entity.pdbx_description
1 polymer ?
#
loop_
_entity_poly.entity_id
_entity_poly.type
_entity_poly.pdbx_seq_one_letter_code
_entity_poly.pdbx_strand_id
1 'polypeptide(L)' 'MIIYYSVNGEPMSLSLPDGFIDRCRPLDLAEITAGDFWRNRVPEPSCLVHLSDVEGRDLGVFEVRREMRPVFTASPVREA' A
#
# COMPACT_ATOMS: atom_id res chain seq x y z
N MET A 1 14.70 5.54 -3.65
CA MET A 1 14.66 4.14 -4.15
C MET A 1 13.43 3.89 -5.02
N ILE A 2 13.50 3.00 -6.03
CA ILE A 2 12.35 2.62 -6.89
C ILE A 2 11.99 1.15 -6.62
N ILE A 3 10.71 0.85 -6.43
CA ILE A 3 10.18 -0.52 -6.40
C ILE A 3 9.39 -0.79 -7.69
N TYR A 4 9.46 -2.03 -8.18
CA TYR A 4 8.65 -2.50 -9.30
C TYR A 4 7.63 -3.51 -8.81
N TYR A 5 6.39 -3.32 -9.24
CA TYR A 5 5.26 -4.12 -8.83
C TYR A 5 4.28 -4.24 -9.99
N SER A 6 3.27 -5.09 -9.84
CA SER A 6 2.11 -5.07 -10.72
C SER A 6 0.81 -5.03 -9.92
N VAL A 7 -0.21 -4.41 -10.49
CA VAL A 7 -1.57 -4.41 -9.92
C VAL A 7 -2.52 -5.00 -10.93
N ASN A 8 -3.19 -6.10 -10.57
CA ASN A 8 -4.04 -6.87 -11.48
C ASN A 8 -3.31 -7.26 -12.79
N GLY A 9 -1.98 -7.48 -12.71
CA GLY A 9 -1.12 -7.78 -13.85
C GLY A 9 -0.60 -6.57 -14.64
N GLU A 10 -1.01 -5.35 -14.29
CA GLU A 10 -0.50 -4.11 -14.89
C GLU A 10 0.83 -3.71 -14.22
N PRO A 11 1.96 -3.68 -14.94
CA PRO A 11 3.26 -3.32 -14.36
C PRO A 11 3.33 -1.83 -14.02
N MET A 12 3.84 -1.54 -12.83
CA MET A 12 3.90 -0.21 -12.23
C MET A 12 5.25 -0.04 -11.51
N SER A 13 5.59 1.21 -11.19
CA SER A 13 6.76 1.52 -10.36
C SER A 13 6.44 2.67 -9.42
N LEU A 14 7.03 2.64 -8.22
CA LEU A 14 6.83 3.68 -7.21
C LEU A 14 8.18 4.12 -6.64
N SER A 15 8.40 5.43 -6.61
CA SER A 15 9.56 6.02 -5.97
C SER A 15 9.27 6.26 -4.49
N LEU A 16 10.08 5.66 -3.62
CA LEU A 16 9.99 5.79 -2.17
C LEU A 16 11.26 6.47 -1.63
N PRO A 17 11.15 7.20 -0.50
CA PRO A 17 12.32 7.71 0.21
C PRO A 17 13.29 6.59 0.59
N ASP A 18 14.57 6.92 0.70
CA ASP A 18 15.59 5.95 1.07
C ASP A 18 15.40 5.49 2.53
N GLY A 19 15.66 4.20 2.79
CA GLY A 19 15.45 3.57 4.10
C GLY A 19 13.99 3.38 4.51
N PHE A 20 13.02 3.71 3.64
CA PHE A 20 11.60 3.52 3.93
C PHE A 20 11.24 2.02 3.97
N ILE A 21 11.83 1.21 3.09
CA ILE A 21 11.56 -0.23 3.00
C ILE A 21 12.02 -0.98 4.24
N ASP A 22 13.14 -0.58 4.84
CA ASP A 22 13.65 -1.16 6.09
C ASP A 22 12.65 -1.05 7.26
N ARG A 23 11.69 -0.12 7.16
CA ARG A 23 10.70 0.16 8.20
C ARG A 23 9.31 -0.38 7.85
N CYS A 24 9.12 -0.94 6.66
CA CYS A 24 7.83 -1.42 6.18
C CYS A 24 7.81 -2.94 6.09
N ARG A 25 6.70 -3.53 6.52
CA ARG A 25 6.43 -4.95 6.22
C ARG A 25 5.97 -5.05 4.76
N PRO A 26 6.10 -6.23 4.12
CA PRO A 26 5.57 -6.45 2.78
C PRO A 26 4.09 -6.06 2.62
N LEU A 27 3.27 -6.29 3.64
CA LEU A 27 1.87 -5.88 3.68
C LEU A 27 1.70 -4.36 3.60
N ASP A 28 2.53 -3.59 4.31
CA ASP A 28 2.46 -2.14 4.32
C ASP A 28 2.82 -1.58 2.92
N LEU A 29 3.81 -2.21 2.24
CA LEU A 29 4.16 -1.87 0.85
C LEU A 29 3.04 -2.21 -0.13
N ALA A 30 2.36 -3.34 0.05
CA ALA A 30 1.20 -3.70 -0.76
C ALA A 30 0.04 -2.69 -0.62
N GLU A 31 -0.23 -2.23 0.61
CA GLU A 31 -1.25 -1.20 0.84
C GLU A 31 -0.88 0.15 0.20
N ILE A 32 0.39 0.58 0.31
CA ILE A 32 0.86 1.84 -0.27
C ILE A 32 0.76 1.81 -1.80
N THR A 33 1.21 0.73 -2.42
CA THR A 33 1.18 0.56 -3.88
C THR A 33 -0.25 0.46 -4.42
N ALA A 34 -1.16 -0.23 -3.72
CA ALA A 34 -2.58 -0.23 -4.05
C ALA A 34 -3.20 1.18 -3.92
N GLY A 35 -2.83 1.92 -2.88
CA GLY A 35 -3.28 3.31 -2.68
C GLY A 35 -2.81 4.24 -3.80
N ASP A 36 -1.56 4.11 -4.25
CA ASP A 36 -1.03 4.85 -5.40
C ASP A 36 -1.77 4.50 -6.69
N PHE A 37 -2.01 3.21 -6.94
CA PHE A 37 -2.78 2.72 -8.08
C PHE A 37 -4.20 3.31 -8.13
N TRP A 38 -4.90 3.39 -7.00
CA TRP A 38 -6.26 3.94 -6.94
C TRP A 38 -6.32 5.47 -6.96
N ARG A 39 -5.23 6.19 -6.71
CA ARG A 39 -5.22 7.64 -6.50
C ARG A 39 -5.88 8.45 -7.63
N ASN A 40 -5.77 7.97 -8.86
CA ASN A 40 -6.31 8.61 -10.07
C ASN A 40 -7.27 7.69 -10.85
N ARG A 41 -7.79 6.64 -10.21
CA ARG A 41 -8.67 5.64 -10.85
C ARG A 41 -10.03 5.59 -10.17
N VAL A 42 -11.03 5.07 -10.87
CA VAL A 42 -12.28 4.67 -10.22
C VAL A 42 -11.94 3.56 -9.24
N PRO A 43 -12.22 3.73 -7.95
CA PRO A 43 -11.67 2.82 -6.96
C PRO A 43 -12.47 1.52 -6.89
N GLU A 44 -11.80 0.41 -7.21
CA GLU A 44 -12.34 -0.95 -7.15
C GLU A 44 -12.42 -1.47 -5.69
N PRO A 45 -13.24 -2.50 -5.40
CA PRO A 45 -13.33 -3.07 -4.05
C PRO A 45 -12.03 -3.75 -3.58
N SER A 46 -11.23 -4.27 -4.51
CA SER A 46 -9.98 -4.97 -4.22
C SER A 46 -9.07 -5.00 -5.46
N CYS A 47 -7.79 -5.21 -5.24
CA CYS A 47 -6.82 -5.51 -6.30
C CYS A 47 -5.78 -6.54 -5.83
N LEU A 48 -5.12 -7.20 -6.78
CA LEU A 48 -3.98 -8.07 -6.53
C LEU A 48 -2.70 -7.29 -6.81
N VAL A 49 -1.87 -7.11 -5.78
CA VAL A 49 -0.56 -6.46 -5.88
C VAL A 49 0.52 -7.54 -5.88
N HIS A 50 1.34 -7.61 -6.92
CA HIS A 50 2.57 -8.41 -6.91
C HIS A 50 3.77 -7.50 -6.73
N LEU A 51 4.46 -7.62 -5.60
CA LEU A 51 5.70 -6.91 -5.30
C LEU A 51 6.90 -7.69 -5.89
N SER A 52 7.05 -7.61 -7.20
CA SER A 52 7.97 -8.45 -7.97
C SER A 52 9.45 -8.09 -7.82
N ASP A 53 9.76 -6.81 -7.57
CA ASP A 53 11.14 -6.36 -7.32
C ASP A 53 11.17 -5.22 -6.30
N VAL A 54 11.55 -5.59 -5.09
CA VAL A 54 11.77 -4.72 -3.94
C VAL A 54 13.19 -4.94 -3.44
N GLU A 55 14.11 -4.06 -3.85
CA GLU A 55 15.55 -4.20 -3.60
C GLU A 55 16.13 -5.54 -4.11
N GLY A 56 15.70 -5.98 -5.30
CA GLY A 56 16.13 -7.24 -5.89
C GLY A 56 15.44 -8.47 -5.30
N ARG A 57 14.39 -8.29 -4.49
CA ARG A 57 13.62 -9.38 -3.86
C ARG A 57 12.19 -9.38 -4.36
N ASP A 58 11.69 -10.57 -4.72
CA ASP A 58 10.26 -10.80 -4.90
C ASP A 58 9.63 -11.04 -3.53
N LEU A 59 8.67 -10.20 -3.15
CA LEU A 59 7.95 -10.31 -1.88
C LEU A 59 6.60 -11.03 -2.01
N GLY A 60 6.22 -11.42 -3.23
CA GLY A 60 5.01 -12.18 -3.51
C GLY A 60 3.77 -11.33 -3.82
N VAL A 61 2.62 -12.03 -3.89
CA VAL A 61 1.33 -11.47 -4.29
C VAL A 61 0.43 -11.27 -3.07
N PHE A 62 -0.21 -10.12 -3.00
CA PHE A 62 -1.08 -9.68 -1.91
C PHE A 62 -2.44 -9.26 -2.47
N GLU A 63 -3.53 -9.75 -1.88
CA GLU A 63 -4.86 -9.18 -2.11
C GLU A 63 -5.04 -7.98 -1.19
N VAL A 64 -5.25 -6.79 -1.77
CA VAL A 64 -5.52 -5.57 -1.02
C VAL A 64 -6.99 -5.20 -1.23
N ARG A 65 -7.73 -5.09 -0.12
CA ARG A 65 -9.15 -4.73 -0.12
C ARG A 65 -9.33 -3.30 0.34
N ARG A 66 -10.20 -2.57 -0.35
CA ARG A 66 -10.60 -1.23 0.03
C ARG A 66 -11.76 -1.32 1.03
N GLU A 67 -11.41 -1.36 2.31
CA GLU A 67 -12.39 -1.29 3.40
C GLU A 67 -12.48 0.14 3.94
N MET A 68 -13.70 0.69 4.05
CA MET A 68 -13.90 1.91 4.84
C MET A 68 -13.73 1.58 6.32
N ARG A 69 -12.60 2.00 6.91
CA ARG A 69 -12.43 1.92 8.35
C ARG A 69 -13.26 3.03 9.03
N PRO A 70 -13.98 2.73 10.12
CA PRO A 70 -14.59 3.78 10.92
C PRO A 70 -13.50 4.71 11.47
N VAL A 71 -13.68 6.02 11.30
CA VAL A 71 -12.79 7.01 11.93
C VAL A 71 -13.25 7.19 13.38
N PHE A 72 -12.44 6.73 14.33
CA PHE A 72 -12.69 6.93 15.76
C PHE A 72 -11.91 8.16 16.22
N THR A 73 -12.61 9.26 16.50
CA THR A 73 -12.01 10.48 17.04
C THR A 73 -12.12 10.49 18.56
N ALA A 74 -11.01 10.36 19.27
CA ALA A 74 -10.96 10.56 20.71
C ALA A 74 -10.92 12.06 21.04
N SER A 75 -11.73 12.50 22.01
CA SER A 75 -11.67 13.86 22.58
C SER A 75 -11.32 13.78 24.06
N PRO A 76 -10.57 14.75 24.60
CA PRO A 76 -10.23 14.76 26.02
C PRO A 76 -11.49 14.91 26.88
N VAL A 77 -11.64 14.04 27.88
CA VAL A 77 -12.67 14.17 28.92
C VAL A 77 -12.20 15.29 29.86
N ARG A 78 -12.98 16.38 29.98
CA ARG A 78 -12.80 17.34 31.07
C ARG A 78 -13.57 16.80 32.28
N GLU A 79 -12.86 16.40 33.32
CA GLU A 79 -13.46 16.28 34.66
C GLU A 79 -13.83 17.68 35.18
N ALA A 80 -15.00 17.78 35.80
CA ALA A 80 -15.56 19.00 36.38
C ALA A 80 -15.26 19.11 37.88
#